data_AF-A0A843JGD1-F1
#
_entry.id   AF-A0A843JGD1-F1
#
_cell.length_a   1.000
_cell.length_b   1.000
_cell.length_c   1.000
_cell.angle_alpha   90.00
_cell.angle_beta   90.00
_cell.angle_gamma   90.00
#
_symmetry.space_group_name_H-M   'P 1'
#
loop_
_entity.id
_entity.type
_entity.pdbx_description
1 polymer ?
#
loop_
_entity_poly.entity_id
_entity_poly.type
_entity_poly.pdbx_seq_one_letter_code
_entity_poly.pdbx_strand_id
1 'polypeptide(L)'
;IWFKQLHGGKVPGTIDNLKDAASGENYEWTEMYAEFAKTAREEGFNEIADLFEGVGKIEKEHEERYLALLKNIEDGVVFKKDKVAIWKCRNCGHIHVGKEAPEVCPVCNHPKSYFELRATNW
;
A
#
# COMPACT_ATOMS: atom_id res chain seq x y z
N ILE A 1 2.16 19.85 3.41
CA ILE A 1 1.70 21.17 2.88
C ILE A 1 1.55 21.09 1.37
N TRP A 2 2.60 20.72 0.64
CA TRP A 2 2.60 20.61 -0.83
C TRP A 2 1.54 19.68 -1.40
N PHE A 3 1.39 18.47 -0.86
CA PHE A 3 0.34 17.54 -1.27
C PHE A 3 -1.06 18.19 -1.21
N LYS A 4 -1.40 18.88 -0.11
CA LYS A 4 -2.67 19.62 -0.01
C LYS A 4 -2.80 20.72 -1.07
N GLN A 5 -1.72 21.43 -1.39
CA GLN A 5 -1.74 22.48 -2.41
C GLN A 5 -1.98 21.92 -3.82
N LEU A 6 -1.42 20.74 -4.12
CA LEU A 6 -1.69 20.02 -5.38
C LEU A 6 -3.15 19.58 -5.49
N HIS A 7 -3.83 19.35 -4.37
CA HIS A 7 -5.25 18.95 -4.31
C HIS A 7 -6.19 20.05 -3.82
N GLY A 8 -5.95 21.30 -4.22
CA GLY A 8 -6.90 22.40 -3.98
C GLY A 8 -7.11 22.75 -2.50
N GLY A 9 -6.05 22.66 -1.70
CA GLY A 9 -6.04 23.02 -0.28
C GLY A 9 -6.48 21.91 0.69
N LYS A 10 -6.79 20.70 0.21
CA LYS A 10 -7.27 19.57 1.02
C LYS A 10 -6.51 18.28 0.72
N VAL A 11 -6.64 17.29 1.60
CA VAL A 11 -6.22 15.91 1.29
C VAL A 11 -7.40 15.25 0.56
N PRO A 12 -7.19 14.65 -0.62
CA PRO A 12 -8.28 14.03 -1.37
C PRO A 12 -8.69 12.68 -0.75
N GLY A 13 -9.63 11.98 -1.39
CA GLY A 13 -10.13 10.69 -0.89
C GLY A 13 -9.11 9.57 -1.04
N THR A 14 -9.31 8.43 -0.36
CA THR A 14 -8.39 7.29 -0.37
C THR A 14 -8.05 6.78 -1.78
N ILE A 15 -9.02 6.80 -2.71
CA ILE A 15 -8.79 6.39 -4.11
C ILE A 15 -7.74 7.29 -4.77
N ASP A 16 -7.92 8.61 -4.68
CA ASP A 16 -6.98 9.57 -5.28
C ASP A 16 -5.62 9.46 -4.59
N ASN A 17 -5.60 9.40 -3.25
CA ASN A 17 -4.36 9.24 -2.49
C ASN A 17 -3.57 7.99 -2.91
N LEU A 18 -4.24 6.86 -3.17
CA LEU A 18 -3.58 5.63 -3.64
C LEU A 18 -3.05 5.76 -5.07
N LYS A 19 -3.76 6.48 -5.94
CA LYS A 19 -3.30 6.77 -7.31
C LYS A 19 -2.08 7.67 -7.30
N ASP A 20 -2.11 8.74 -6.52
CA ASP A 20 -0.98 9.67 -6.39
C ASP A 20 0.23 8.97 -5.76
N ALA A 21 0.02 8.15 -4.73
CA ALA A 21 1.08 7.35 -4.12
C ALA A 21 1.69 6.37 -5.13
N ALA A 22 0.87 5.55 -5.82
CA ALA A 22 1.38 4.61 -6.82
C ALA A 22 2.13 5.32 -7.95
N SER A 23 1.64 6.47 -8.42
CA SER A 23 2.34 7.26 -9.45
C SER A 23 3.67 7.83 -8.96
N GLY A 24 3.74 8.23 -7.69
CA GLY A 24 4.98 8.70 -7.06
C GLY A 24 6.01 7.58 -6.98
N GLU A 25 5.62 6.43 -6.40
CA GLU A 25 6.48 5.24 -6.31
C GLU A 25 6.98 4.82 -7.69
N ASN A 26 6.09 4.82 -8.71
CA ASN A 26 6.46 4.50 -10.09
C ASN A 26 7.56 5.40 -10.64
N TYR A 27 7.41 6.72 -10.49
CA TYR A 27 8.44 7.68 -10.88
C TYR A 27 9.76 7.44 -10.13
N GLU A 28 9.68 7.14 -8.83
CA GLU A 28 10.86 6.90 -8.00
C GLU A 28 11.68 5.71 -8.49
N TRP A 29 11.07 4.55 -8.76
CA TRP A 29 11.84 3.37 -9.17
C TRP A 29 12.15 3.29 -10.66
N THR A 30 11.33 3.87 -11.54
CA THR A 30 11.55 3.79 -13.00
C THR A 30 12.49 4.87 -13.51
N GLU A 31 12.45 6.06 -12.91
CA GLU A 31 13.20 7.24 -13.38
C GLU A 31 14.19 7.70 -12.32
N MET A 32 13.72 8.21 -11.18
CA MET A 32 14.58 8.94 -10.22
C MET A 32 15.74 8.09 -9.68
N TYR A 33 15.46 6.94 -9.05
CA TYR A 33 16.51 6.08 -8.49
C TYR A 33 17.34 5.38 -9.56
N ALA A 34 16.75 5.09 -10.73
CA ALA A 34 17.49 4.54 -11.86
C ALA A 34 18.53 5.55 -12.39
N GLU A 35 18.15 6.83 -12.53
CA GLU A 35 19.04 7.90 -12.94
C GLU A 35 20.11 8.21 -11.87
N PHE A 36 19.74 8.21 -10.59
CA PHE A 36 20.67 8.40 -9.49
C PHE A 36 21.71 7.28 -9.42
N ALA A 37 21.28 6.02 -9.55
CA ALA A 37 22.20 4.88 -9.60
C ALA A 37 23.18 4.98 -10.78
N LYS A 38 22.67 5.34 -11.97
CA LYS A 38 23.51 5.55 -13.16
C LYS A 38 24.53 6.66 -12.95
N THR A 39 24.11 7.81 -12.43
CA THR A 39 25.00 8.96 -12.19
C THR A 39 26.07 8.60 -11.14
N ALA A 40 25.67 7.93 -10.06
CA ALA A 40 26.59 7.46 -9.03
C ALA A 40 27.65 6.48 -9.60
N ARG A 41 27.27 5.57 -10.51
CA ARG A 41 28.23 4.71 -11.23
C ARG A 41 29.23 5.52 -12.06
N GLU A 42 28.74 6.51 -12.82
CA GLU A 42 29.56 7.36 -13.69
C GLU A 42 30.58 8.19 -12.89
N GLU A 43 30.21 8.62 -11.68
CA GLU A 43 31.08 9.35 -10.75
C GLU A 43 31.98 8.44 -9.89
N GLY A 44 31.87 7.11 -10.02
CA GLY A 44 32.69 6.13 -9.31
C GLY A 44 32.16 5.73 -7.92
N PHE A 45 30.98 6.17 -7.52
CA PHE A 45 30.31 5.83 -6.26
C PHE A 45 29.50 4.52 -6.35
N ASN A 46 30.17 3.40 -6.59
CA ASN A 46 29.52 2.11 -6.83
C ASN A 46 28.61 1.63 -5.69
N GLU A 47 29.04 1.78 -4.42
CA GLU A 47 28.22 1.35 -3.27
C GLU A 47 26.93 2.15 -3.15
N ILE A 48 26.97 3.46 -3.46
CA ILE A 48 25.80 4.33 -3.45
C ILE A 48 24.86 3.96 -4.60
N ALA A 49 25.39 3.63 -5.78
CA ALA A 49 24.60 3.14 -6.90
C ALA A 49 23.83 1.86 -6.55
N ASP A 50 24.49 0.88 -5.92
CA ASP A 50 23.86 -0.37 -5.50
C ASP A 50 22.75 -0.12 -4.46
N LEU A 51 22.93 0.86 -3.57
CA LEU A 51 21.89 1.29 -2.63
C LEU A 51 20.69 1.90 -3.36
N PHE A 52 20.90 2.80 -4.33
CA PHE A 52 19.79 3.36 -5.12
C PHE A 52 19.03 2.29 -5.90
N GLU A 53 19.72 1.33 -6.51
CA GLU A 53 19.06 0.18 -7.16
C GLU A 53 18.26 -0.67 -6.16
N GLY A 54 18.78 -0.84 -4.94
CA GLY A 54 18.10 -1.52 -3.85
C GLY A 54 16.82 -0.81 -3.42
N VAL A 55 16.88 0.51 -3.24
CA VAL A 55 15.70 1.33 -2.91
C VAL A 55 14.68 1.32 -4.03
N GLY A 56 15.09 1.45 -5.30
CA GLY A 56 14.16 1.34 -6.44
C GLY A 56 13.39 0.02 -6.46
N LYS A 57 14.00 -1.11 -6.07
CA LYS A 57 13.29 -2.39 -5.94
C LYS A 57 12.23 -2.37 -4.84
N ILE A 58 12.46 -1.63 -3.76
CA ILE A 58 11.50 -1.47 -2.64
C ILE A 58 10.32 -0.61 -3.09
N GLU A 59 10.56 0.51 -3.75
CA GLU A 59 9.49 1.41 -4.20
C GLU A 59 8.59 0.73 -5.25
N LYS A 60 9.15 -0.19 -6.06
CA LYS A 60 8.32 -1.06 -6.91
C LYS A 60 7.33 -1.90 -6.10
N GLU A 61 7.75 -2.52 -5.00
CA GLU A 61 6.85 -3.30 -4.12
C GLU A 61 5.79 -2.39 -3.46
N HIS A 62 6.15 -1.13 -3.17
CA HIS A 62 5.19 -0.14 -2.69
C HIS A 62 4.12 0.21 -3.74
N GLU A 63 4.53 0.46 -4.99
CA GLU A 63 3.59 0.68 -6.11
C GLU A 63 2.62 -0.49 -6.26
N GLU A 64 3.15 -1.72 -6.35
CA GLU A 64 2.35 -2.93 -6.51
C GLU A 64 1.32 -3.09 -5.37
N ARG A 65 1.72 -2.80 -4.14
CA ARG A 65 0.82 -2.80 -2.98
C ARG A 65 -0.27 -1.73 -3.09
N TYR A 66 0.07 -0.50 -3.47
CA TYR A 66 -0.93 0.57 -3.59
C TYR A 66 -1.93 0.30 -4.71
N LEU A 67 -1.47 -0.20 -5.87
CA LEU A 67 -2.34 -0.61 -6.97
C LEU A 67 -3.26 -1.78 -6.56
N ALA A 68 -2.74 -2.76 -5.82
CA ALA A 68 -3.56 -3.86 -5.31
C ALA A 68 -4.64 -3.38 -4.31
N LEU A 69 -4.31 -2.42 -3.43
CA LEU A 69 -5.26 -1.82 -2.51
C LEU A 69 -6.32 -0.98 -3.24
N LEU A 70 -5.90 -0.18 -4.23
CA LEU A 70 -6.79 0.60 -5.08
C LEU A 70 -7.81 -0.31 -5.77
N LYS A 71 -7.33 -1.37 -6.41
CA LYS A 71 -8.17 -2.38 -7.06
C LYS A 71 -9.17 -3.01 -6.09
N ASN A 72 -8.73 -3.33 -4.87
CA ASN A 72 -9.64 -3.88 -3.85
C ASN A 72 -10.78 -2.91 -3.49
N ILE A 73 -10.52 -1.60 -3.48
CA ILE A 73 -11.54 -0.56 -3.22
C ILE A 73 -12.48 -0.46 -4.42
N GLU A 74 -11.94 -0.34 -5.63
CA GLU A 74 -12.73 -0.18 -6.86
C GLU A 74 -13.63 -1.40 -7.12
N ASP A 75 -13.15 -2.61 -6.85
CA ASP A 75 -13.94 -3.84 -6.97
C ASP A 75 -14.87 -4.09 -5.76
N GLY A 76 -14.77 -3.27 -4.71
CA GLY A 76 -15.55 -3.41 -3.48
C GLY A 76 -15.22 -4.69 -2.68
N VAL A 77 -14.01 -5.24 -2.82
CA VAL A 77 -13.57 -6.51 -2.21
C VAL A 77 -12.61 -6.33 -1.03
N VAL A 78 -12.56 -5.14 -0.44
CA VAL A 78 -11.77 -4.84 0.78
C VAL A 78 -12.20 -5.75 1.93
N PHE A 79 -13.51 -5.93 2.13
CA PHE A 79 -14.09 -6.67 3.27
C PHE A 79 -14.93 -7.88 2.85
N LYS A 80 -14.82 -8.31 1.59
CA LYS A 80 -15.49 -9.50 1.06
C LYS A 80 -14.60 -10.25 0.08
N LYS A 81 -14.77 -11.57 -0.01
CA LYS A 81 -14.09 -12.46 -0.96
C LYS A 81 -15.09 -13.50 -1.50
N ASP A 82 -14.83 -14.00 -2.71
CA ASP A 82 -15.70 -15.00 -3.35
C ASP A 82 -15.72 -16.33 -2.57
N LYS A 83 -14.56 -16.68 -2.00
CA LYS A 83 -14.34 -17.86 -1.16
C LYS A 83 -14.26 -17.46 0.30
N VAL A 84 -14.53 -18.42 1.19
CA VAL A 84 -14.35 -18.25 2.63
C VAL A 84 -12.91 -17.81 2.91
N ALA A 85 -12.77 -16.74 3.70
CA ALA A 85 -11.50 -16.18 4.12
C ALA A 85 -11.43 -16.13 5.65
N ILE A 86 -10.22 -15.94 6.16
CA ILE A 86 -9.97 -15.72 7.58
C ILE A 86 -9.68 -14.23 7.76
N TRP A 87 -10.53 -13.55 8.51
CA TRP A 87 -10.42 -12.14 8.84
C TRP A 87 -9.90 -11.97 10.25
N LYS A 88 -8.98 -11.04 10.46
CA LYS A 88 -8.45 -10.66 11.77
C LYS A 88 -8.88 -9.24 12.09
N CYS A 89 -9.46 -9.03 13.27
CA CYS A 89 -9.64 -7.69 13.80
C CYS A 89 -8.28 -7.12 14.24
N ARG A 90 -7.84 -6.03 13.60
CA ARG A 90 -6.60 -5.32 13.92
C ARG A 90 -6.62 -4.66 15.29
N ASN A 91 -7.80 -4.43 15.87
CA ASN A 91 -7.94 -3.81 17.18
C ASN A 91 -7.69 -4.79 18.34
N CYS A 92 -8.32 -5.97 18.32
CA CYS A 92 -8.30 -6.92 19.44
C CYS A 92 -7.79 -8.33 19.10
N GLY A 93 -7.51 -8.61 17.83
CA GLY A 93 -7.05 -9.92 17.37
C GLY A 93 -8.14 -10.96 17.11
N HIS A 94 -9.43 -10.64 17.31
CA HIS A 94 -10.53 -11.57 17.01
C HIS A 94 -10.43 -12.13 15.58
N ILE A 95 -10.58 -13.46 15.46
CA ILE A 95 -10.58 -14.18 14.18
C ILE A 95 -12.01 -14.50 13.78
N HIS A 96 -12.38 -14.09 12.57
CA HIS A 96 -13.64 -14.41 11.93
C HIS A 96 -13.40 -15.24 10.67
N VAL A 97 -14.15 -16.33 10.49
CA VAL A 97 -14.08 -17.19 9.30
C VAL A 97 -15.37 -17.02 8.51
N GLY A 98 -15.27 -16.46 7.30
CA GLY A 98 -16.43 -16.11 6.51
C GLY A 98 -16.05 -15.52 5.16
N LYS A 99 -17.02 -15.39 4.25
CA LYS A 99 -16.81 -14.70 2.96
C LYS A 99 -16.63 -13.19 3.14
N GLU A 100 -17.16 -12.63 4.22
CA GLU A 100 -17.14 -11.19 4.53
C GLU A 100 -16.68 -10.95 5.96
N ALA A 101 -16.06 -9.79 6.21
CA ALA A 101 -15.80 -9.33 7.57
C ALA A 101 -17.10 -8.83 8.22
N PRO A 102 -17.31 -9.02 9.53
CA PRO A 102 -18.53 -8.59 10.20
C PRO A 102 -18.62 -7.06 10.27
N GLU A 103 -19.84 -6.51 10.24
CA GLU A 103 -20.07 -5.06 10.34
C GLU A 103 -19.52 -4.45 11.64
N VAL A 104 -19.60 -5.21 12.73
CA VAL A 104 -19.07 -4.86 14.05
C VAL A 104 -18.35 -6.07 14.62
N CYS A 105 -17.16 -5.85 15.18
CA CYS A 105 -16.41 -6.90 15.85
C CYS A 105 -17.17 -7.39 17.09
N PRO A 106 -17.47 -8.70 17.22
CA PRO A 106 -18.26 -9.24 18.33
C PRO A 106 -17.52 -9.23 19.68
N VAL A 107 -16.22 -8.93 19.68
CA VAL A 107 -15.39 -8.93 20.90
C VAL A 107 -15.16 -7.52 21.42
N CYS A 108 -14.72 -6.60 20.56
CA CYS A 108 -14.32 -5.25 20.98
C CYS A 108 -15.27 -4.13 20.51
N ASN A 109 -16.37 -4.47 19.85
CA ASN A 109 -17.38 -3.53 19.37
C ASN A 109 -16.87 -2.45 18.38
N HIS A 110 -15.72 -2.68 17.73
CA HIS A 110 -15.18 -1.78 16.70
C HIS A 110 -15.72 -2.13 15.31
N PRO A 111 -15.85 -1.14 14.40
CA PRO A 111 -16.47 -1.33 13.09
C PRO A 111 -15.65 -2.23 12.15
N LYS A 112 -16.30 -2.68 11.06
CA LYS A 112 -15.73 -3.50 9.98
C LYS A 112 -14.38 -3.00 9.45
N SER A 113 -14.15 -1.69 9.46
CA SER A 113 -12.91 -1.05 9.01
C SER A 113 -11.65 -1.51 9.76
N TYR A 114 -11.81 -2.16 10.91
CA TYR A 114 -10.70 -2.75 11.65
C TYR A 114 -10.35 -4.18 11.22
N PHE A 115 -11.11 -4.81 10.31
CA PHE A 115 -10.79 -6.14 9.82
C PHE A 115 -9.82 -6.12 8.64
N GLU A 116 -8.91 -7.08 8.62
CA GLU A 116 -8.02 -7.37 7.49
C GLU A 116 -8.03 -8.88 7.22
N LEU A 117 -7.54 -9.32 6.06
CA LEU A 117 -7.24 -10.74 5.86
C LEU A 117 -6.12 -11.15 6.81
N ARG A 118 -6.26 -12.31 7.45
CA ARG A 118 -5.22 -12.87 8.32
C ARG A 118 -4.01 -13.26 7.46
N ALA A 119 -2.90 -12.53 7.62
CA ALA A 119 -1.60 -12.91 7.09
C ALA A 119 -0.92 -13.99 7.96
N THR A 120 -0.11 -14.84 7.33
CA THR A 120 0.78 -15.82 7.99
C THR A 120 2.14 -15.73 7.32
N ASN A 121 3.14 -15.19 8.01
CA ASN A 121 4.47 -14.86 7.48
C ASN A 121 5.59 -15.13 8.50
N TRP A 122 5.52 -16.27 9.17
CA TRP A 122 6.52 -16.84 10.09
C TRP A 122 6.74 -18.33 9.79
#